data_AF-A0A920G2U3-F1
#
_entry.id   AF-A0A920G2U3-F1
#
_cell.length_a   1.000
_cell.length_b   1.000
_cell.length_c   1.000
_cell.angle_alpha   90.00
_cell.angle_beta   90.00
_cell.angle_gamma   90.00
#
_symmetry.space_group_name_H-M   'P 1'
#
loop_
_entity.id
_entity.type
_entity.pdbx_description
1 polymer ?
#
loop_
_entity_poly.entity_id
_entity_poly.type
_entity_poly.pdbx_seq_one_letter_code
_entity_poly.pdbx_strand_id
1 'polypeptide(L)' 'MPEEAQLLEDTGMETAVSERGIGGIADPDRIRCLHTWYAAHLVNANAVGELIDRVLAEGEYLATD' A
#
# COMPACT_ATOMS: atom_id res chain seq x y z
N MET A 1 -6.07 -4.91 16.54
CA MET A 1 -4.82 -5.66 16.27
C MET A 1 -4.89 -7.14 16.63
N PRO A 2 -5.45 -7.57 17.78
CA PRO A 2 -5.55 -9.01 18.09
C PRO A 2 -6.59 -9.76 17.25
N GLU A 3 -7.70 -9.09 16.92
CA GLU A 3 -8.82 -9.69 16.16
C GLU A 3 -8.46 -9.93 14.69
N GLU A 4 -7.75 -9.00 14.07
CA GLU A 4 -7.32 -9.14 12.67
C GLU A 4 -6.27 -10.25 12.53
N ALA A 5 -5.38 -10.40 13.50
CA ALA A 5 -4.40 -11.50 13.51
C ALA A 5 -5.10 -12.86 13.62
N GLN A 6 -6.06 -13.01 14.53
CA GLN A 6 -6.83 -14.26 14.66
C GLN A 6 -7.62 -14.57 13.38
N LEU A 7 -8.23 -13.55 12.75
CA LEU A 7 -8.94 -13.73 11.48
C LEU A 7 -8.01 -14.26 10.38
N LEU A 8 -6.76 -13.77 10.32
CA LEU A 8 -5.78 -14.25 9.34
C LEU A 8 -5.37 -15.69 9.58
N GLU A 9 -5.23 -16.10 10.85
CA GLU A 9 -4.99 -17.50 11.22
C GLU A 9 -6.20 -18.38 10.84
N ASP A 10 -7.41 -17.99 11.27
CA ASP A 10 -8.65 -18.75 11.06
C ASP A 10 -9.00 -18.93 9.59
N THR A 11 -8.60 -17.99 8.74
CA THR A 11 -8.81 -18.04 7.28
C THR A 11 -7.62 -18.64 6.51
N GLY A 12 -6.54 -19.02 7.20
CA GLY A 12 -5.32 -19.55 6.56
C GLY A 12 -4.57 -18.52 5.71
N MET A 13 -4.78 -17.23 5.98
CA MET A 13 -4.20 -16.11 5.22
C MET A 13 -2.92 -15.56 5.85
N GLU A 14 -2.57 -15.98 7.06
CA GLU A 14 -1.38 -15.52 7.80
C GLU A 14 -0.10 -15.58 6.94
N THR A 15 0.25 -16.76 6.41
CA THR A 15 1.44 -16.95 5.55
C THR A 15 1.41 -16.07 4.30
N ALA A 16 0.24 -15.93 3.67
CA ALA A 16 0.12 -15.15 2.45
C ALA A 16 0.38 -13.66 2.70
N VAL A 17 -0.14 -13.12 3.81
CA VAL A 17 0.07 -11.73 4.22
C VAL A 17 1.50 -11.50 4.68
N SER A 18 2.09 -12.43 5.44
CA SER A 18 3.47 -12.27 5.95
C SER A 18 4.52 -12.37 4.85
N GLU A 19 4.36 -13.27 3.88
CA GLU A 19 5.34 -13.46 2.79
C GLU A 19 5.22 -12.40 1.68
N ARG A 20 4.00 -12.00 1.33
CA ARG A 20 3.74 -11.17 0.14
C ARG A 20 3.32 -9.75 0.47
N GLY A 21 2.91 -9.50 1.71
CA GLY A 21 2.25 -8.26 2.10
C GLY A 21 0.91 -8.08 1.39
N ILE A 22 0.24 -6.96 1.69
CA ILE A 22 -0.98 -6.58 1.01
C ILE A 22 -0.66 -6.24 -0.45
N GLY A 23 -1.44 -6.78 -1.39
CA GLY A 23 -1.30 -6.53 -2.83
C GLY A 23 0.03 -6.96 -3.47
N GLY A 24 0.91 -7.67 -2.74
CA GLY A 24 2.25 -8.04 -3.21
C GLY A 24 3.33 -7.00 -2.90
N ILE A 25 3.09 -6.06 -1.97
CA ILE A 25 4.02 -4.97 -1.67
C ILE A 25 5.35 -5.42 -1.06
N ALA A 26 5.46 -6.66 -0.57
CA ALA A 26 6.71 -7.20 -0.06
C ALA A 26 7.77 -7.41 -1.16
N ASP A 27 7.39 -7.39 -2.44
CA ASP A 27 8.30 -7.49 -3.59
C ASP A 27 8.61 -6.08 -4.16
N PRO A 28 9.74 -5.45 -3.78
CA PRO A 28 10.08 -4.10 -4.24
C PRO A 28 10.53 -4.06 -5.71
N ASP A 29 10.92 -5.20 -6.29
CA ASP A 29 11.35 -5.28 -7.68
C ASP A 29 10.16 -5.28 -8.65
N ARG A 30 8.94 -5.47 -8.13
CA ARG A 30 7.72 -5.54 -8.93
C ARG A 30 6.54 -4.80 -8.30
N ILE A 31 6.20 -3.67 -8.91
CA ILE A 31 4.94 -2.97 -8.61
C ILE A 31 3.77 -3.71 -9.28
N ARG A 32 3.00 -4.48 -8.51
CA ARG A 32 1.80 -5.16 -9.02
C ARG A 32 0.65 -4.18 -9.28
N CYS A 33 0.39 -3.28 -8.33
CA CYS A 33 -0.63 -2.24 -8.44
C CYS A 33 -0.21 -0.98 -7.69
N LEU A 34 -0.36 0.18 -8.35
CA LEU A 34 0.11 1.47 -7.85
C LEU A 34 -0.60 1.88 -6.55
N HIS A 35 -1.90 1.60 -6.45
CA HIS A 35 -2.72 1.99 -5.31
C HIS A 35 -2.27 1.36 -3.99
N THR A 36 -1.72 0.14 -4.01
CA THR A 36 -1.26 -0.52 -2.77
C THR A 36 0.03 0.09 -2.26
N TRP A 37 0.93 0.46 -3.18
CA TRP A 37 2.15 1.21 -2.83
C TRP A 37 1.82 2.61 -2.30
N TYR A 38 0.81 3.27 -2.86
CA TYR A 38 0.32 4.54 -2.32
C TYR A 38 -0.31 4.38 -0.93
N ALA A 39 -1.17 3.37 -0.73
CA ALA A 39 -1.75 3.09 0.58
C ALA A 39 -0.68 2.84 1.65
N ALA A 40 0.39 2.12 1.31
CA ALA A 40 1.52 1.93 2.21
C ALA A 40 2.30 3.22 2.45
N HIS A 41 2.45 4.08 1.43
CA HIS A 41 3.08 5.40 1.58
C HIS A 41 2.37 6.24 2.66
N LEU A 42 1.04 6.18 2.72
CA LEU A 42 0.25 6.89 3.74
C LEU A 42 0.52 6.43 5.18
N VAL A 43 1.08 5.22 5.37
CA VAL A 43 1.49 4.70 6.68
C VAL A 43 2.98 4.93 6.91
N ASN A 44 3.80 4.65 5.91
CA ASN A 44 5.23 4.86 5.92
C ASN A 44 5.69 5.33 4.54
N ALA A 45 6.21 6.55 4.48
CA ALA A 45 6.58 7.19 3.22
C ALA A 45 7.54 6.30 2.40
N ASN A 46 7.22 6.14 1.12
CA ASN A 46 8.04 5.43 0.14
C ASN A 46 8.12 6.19 -1.19
N ALA A 47 9.14 5.86 -1.99
CA ALA A 47 9.45 6.55 -3.24
C ALA A 47 8.31 6.54 -4.27
N VAL A 48 7.50 5.48 -4.31
CA VAL A 48 6.36 5.40 -5.23
C VAL A 48 5.28 6.42 -4.83
N GLY A 49 4.98 6.53 -3.54
CA GLY A 49 4.00 7.52 -3.08
C GLY A 49 4.49 8.96 -3.21
N GLU A 50 5.78 9.24 -3.00
CA GLU A 50 6.35 10.58 -3.24
C GLU A 50 6.27 11.00 -4.71
N LEU A 51 6.40 10.05 -5.64
CA LEU A 51 6.18 10.30 -7.06
C LEU A 51 4.71 10.66 -7.35
N ILE A 52 3.78 9.91 -6.75
CA ILE A 52 2.34 10.14 -6.91
C ILE A 52 1.96 11.50 -6.31
N ASP A 53 2.42 11.82 -5.12
CA ASP A 53 2.14 13.11 -4.46
C ASP A 53 2.58 14.29 -5.32
N ARG A 54 3.76 14.21 -5.96
CA ARG A 54 4.20 15.24 -6.91
C ARG A 54 3.28 15.37 -8.10
N VAL A 55 2.89 14.25 -8.73
CA VAL A 55 1.96 14.26 -9.86
C VAL A 55 0.61 14.85 -9.46
N LEU A 56 0.10 14.52 -8.28
CA LEU A 56 -1.16 15.06 -7.76
C LEU A 56 -1.07 16.53 -7.36
N ALA A 57 0.11 17.01 -6.95
CA ALA A 57 0.36 18.41 -6.66
C ALA A 57 0.53 19.26 -7.93
N GLU A 58 1.12 18.68 -8.99
CA GLU A 58 1.36 19.34 -10.28
C GLU A 58 0.11 19.37 -11.17
N GLY A 59 -0.69 18.31 -11.15
CA GLY A 59 -2.01 18.33 -11.77
C GLY A 59 -2.97 19.08 -10.84
N GLU A 60 -3.61 20.15 -11.32
CA GLU A 60 -4.65 20.90 -10.60
C GLU A 60 -5.89 20.04 -10.21
N TYR A 61 -5.74 18.99 -9.41
CA TYR A 61 -6.86 18.23 -8.84
C TYR A 61 -7.30 18.76 -7.48
N LEU A 62 -6.57 19.76 -6.95
CA LEU A 62 -6.91 20.51 -5.74
C LEU A 62 -7.06 22.02 -6.01
N ALA A 63 -7.27 22.44 -7.26
CA ALA A 63 -7.84 23.75 -7.54
C ALA A 63 -9.27 23.75 -6.99
N THR A 64 -9.37 24.07 -5.70
CA THR A 64 -10.61 24.41 -5.03
C THR A 64 -10.86 25.88 -5.33
N ASP A 65 -12.04 26.18 -5.87
CA ASP A 65 -12.57 27.55 -6.01
C ASP A 65 -12.53 28.31 -4.66
#